data_AF-A0A4Q4KP59-F1
#
_entry.id   AF-A0A4Q4KP59-F1
#
_cell.length_a   1.000
_cell.length_b   1.000
_cell.length_c   1.000
_cell.angle_alpha   90.00
_cell.angle_beta   90.00
_cell.angle_gamma   90.00
#
_symmetry.space_group_name_H-M   'P 1'
#
loop_
_entity.id
_entity.type
_entity.pdbx_description
1 polymer ?
#
loop_
_entity_poly.entity_id
_entity_poly.type
_entity_poly.pdbx_seq_one_letter_code
_entity_poly.pdbx_strand_id
1 'polypeptide(L)'
;MNEHKYIIYSDKQRVGVNTEISFRIIEHYFGKTQTRKKWKKDNKTYNVNWIDGNEIKQSSKPINYLIIAKYIREKGYFDYQYFNLSPLECFWLDTSLDIAVNWHKFDHTAPNGLSVFDGFTKQQFGEKYPIEPIMSREGRSFTTLQPQLLNRIRKLRDRLINNSQVIVDDDWFFDLRSLISDTISLVEITLTQFYIKAEYDPLPNWTFDIEVLGKRHGRKFDDKINWIYKITGNHLKAEKFLPSFTKLRELRNHFMHFDPPSLIITIEEATIWINCVIDTGFLLITMRDAMGVSSSLALLNFVLQKDAVFNPEPHFAQRLPLGIGNADYKSSNWPRK
;
A
#
# COMPACT_ATOMS: atom_id res chain seq x y z
N MET A 1 5.12 -20.34 30.41
CA MET A 1 3.94 -19.52 30.75
C MET A 1 3.35 -19.05 29.44
N ASN A 2 2.02 -19.10 29.26
CA ASN A 2 1.40 -18.50 28.07
C ASN A 2 1.42 -16.98 28.26
N GLU A 3 2.32 -16.30 27.55
CA GLU A 3 2.39 -14.85 27.52
C GLU A 3 1.12 -14.31 26.83
N HIS A 4 0.30 -13.56 27.57
CA HIS A 4 -0.97 -13.03 27.09
C HIS A 4 -0.76 -12.09 25.90
N LYS A 5 -1.51 -12.29 24.81
CA LYS A 5 -1.44 -11.41 23.63
C LYS A 5 -2.37 -10.22 23.82
N TYR A 6 -1.76 -9.04 23.95
CA TYR A 6 -2.51 -7.79 24.13
C TYR A 6 -3.21 -7.33 22.85
N ILE A 7 -2.76 -7.74 21.67
CA ILE A 7 -3.41 -7.41 20.38
C ILE A 7 -3.69 -8.71 19.63
N ILE A 8 -4.92 -8.85 19.15
CA ILE A 8 -5.35 -9.99 18.34
C ILE A 8 -6.02 -9.50 17.05
N TYR A 9 -6.14 -10.36 16.04
CA TYR A 9 -7.01 -10.06 14.91
C TYR A 9 -8.48 -10.18 15.33
N SER A 10 -9.31 -9.27 14.83
CA SER A 10 -10.77 -9.41 14.84
C SER A 10 -11.18 -10.75 14.24
N ASP A 11 -12.17 -11.42 14.81
CA ASP A 11 -12.74 -12.62 14.21
C ASP A 11 -13.41 -12.33 12.87
N LYS A 12 -13.95 -11.11 12.73
CA LYS A 12 -14.70 -10.65 11.57
C LYS A 12 -13.85 -9.79 10.66
N GLN A 13 -14.05 -9.95 9.36
CA GLN A 13 -13.52 -9.04 8.35
C GLN A 13 -14.11 -7.65 8.50
N ARG A 14 -13.34 -6.63 8.11
CA ARG A 14 -13.79 -5.24 8.13
C ARG A 14 -15.04 -5.08 7.25
N VAL A 15 -16.06 -4.41 7.78
CA VAL A 15 -17.38 -4.31 7.14
C VAL A 15 -17.27 -3.70 5.75
N GLY A 16 -17.84 -4.37 4.75
CA GLY A 16 -17.91 -3.91 3.36
C GLY A 16 -16.65 -4.15 2.53
N VAL A 17 -15.49 -4.44 3.14
CA VAL A 17 -14.22 -4.58 2.41
C VAL A 17 -14.26 -5.72 1.40
N ASN A 18 -14.68 -6.93 1.80
CA ASN A 18 -14.77 -8.06 0.86
C ASN A 18 -15.66 -7.74 -0.34
N THR A 19 -16.76 -7.02 -0.12
CA THR A 19 -17.68 -6.61 -1.18
C THR A 19 -16.99 -5.64 -2.15
N GLU A 20 -16.32 -4.62 -1.62
CA GLU A 20 -15.63 -3.61 -2.43
C GLU A 20 -14.50 -4.21 -3.25
N ILE A 21 -13.65 -5.04 -2.64
CA ILE A 21 -12.52 -5.68 -3.32
C ILE A 21 -12.99 -6.67 -4.37
N SER A 22 -14.06 -7.43 -4.10
CA SER A 22 -14.66 -8.31 -5.11
C SER A 22 -15.17 -7.53 -6.32
N PHE A 23 -15.77 -6.35 -6.11
CA PHE A 23 -16.17 -5.51 -7.24
C PHE A 23 -14.99 -4.98 -8.02
N ARG A 24 -13.92 -4.54 -7.35
CA ARG A 24 -12.72 -4.06 -8.04
C ARG A 24 -12.09 -5.12 -8.93
N ILE A 25 -12.05 -6.37 -8.46
CA ILE A 25 -11.59 -7.52 -9.25
C ILE A 25 -12.51 -7.76 -10.46
N ILE A 26 -13.83 -7.75 -10.25
CA ILE A 26 -14.79 -7.96 -11.34
C ILE A 26 -14.75 -6.81 -12.36
N GLU A 27 -14.66 -5.56 -11.91
CA GLU A 27 -14.57 -4.37 -12.75
C GLU A 27 -13.24 -4.32 -13.53
N HIS A 28 -12.17 -4.89 -12.98
CA HIS A 28 -10.90 -5.04 -13.70
C HIS A 28 -11.01 -6.00 -14.88
N TYR A 29 -11.59 -7.19 -14.68
CA TYR A 29 -11.66 -8.21 -15.75
C TYR A 29 -12.84 -8.06 -16.71
N PHE A 30 -13.98 -7.58 -16.23
CA PHE A 30 -15.22 -7.48 -17.02
C PHE A 30 -15.61 -6.04 -17.36
N GLY A 31 -14.82 -5.04 -16.94
CA GLY A 31 -15.17 -3.63 -17.11
C GLY A 31 -16.51 -3.26 -16.45
N LYS A 32 -17.14 -2.21 -16.98
CA LYS A 32 -18.47 -1.73 -16.54
C LYS A 32 -19.61 -2.36 -17.35
N THR A 33 -19.51 -3.65 -17.68
CA THR A 33 -20.52 -4.40 -18.46
C THR A 33 -21.89 -4.45 -17.79
N GLN A 34 -21.94 -4.45 -16.46
CA GLN A 34 -23.19 -4.34 -15.71
C GLN A 34 -23.02 -3.64 -14.36
N THR A 35 -24.14 -3.18 -13.79
CA THR A 35 -24.13 -2.47 -12.50
C THR A 35 -23.82 -3.42 -11.34
N ARG A 36 -23.19 -2.89 -10.27
CA ARG A 36 -22.91 -3.64 -9.04
C ARG A 36 -24.16 -4.33 -8.46
N LYS A 37 -25.35 -3.73 -8.59
CA LYS A 37 -26.62 -4.33 -8.15
C LYS A 37 -26.98 -5.58 -8.95
N LYS A 38 -26.73 -5.59 -10.26
CA LYS A 38 -26.95 -6.76 -11.13
C LYS A 38 -25.96 -7.87 -10.79
N TRP A 39 -24.67 -7.54 -10.65
CA TRP A 39 -23.62 -8.49 -10.24
C TRP A 39 -23.94 -9.25 -8.94
N LYS A 40 -24.55 -8.58 -7.95
CA LYS A 40 -24.94 -9.24 -6.67
C LYS A 40 -26.01 -10.31 -6.82
N LYS A 41 -26.82 -10.24 -7.88
CA LYS A 41 -27.94 -11.17 -8.13
C LYS A 41 -27.63 -12.14 -9.27
N ASP A 42 -26.51 -11.95 -9.96
CA ASP A 42 -26.15 -12.72 -11.14
C ASP A 42 -25.52 -14.05 -10.73
N ASN A 43 -26.23 -15.14 -11.01
CA ASN A 43 -25.75 -16.51 -10.79
C ASN A 43 -25.04 -17.08 -12.03
N LYS A 44 -25.06 -16.36 -13.16
CA LYS A 44 -24.34 -16.80 -14.35
C LYS A 44 -22.84 -16.62 -14.14
N THR A 45 -22.07 -17.59 -14.62
CA THR A 45 -20.61 -17.56 -14.62
C THR A 45 -20.08 -17.20 -16.00
N TYR A 46 -18.91 -16.58 -16.03
CA TYR A 46 -18.26 -16.08 -17.22
C TYR A 46 -16.79 -16.50 -17.22
N ASN A 47 -16.22 -16.67 -18.41
CA ASN A 47 -14.80 -16.92 -18.58
C ASN A 47 -14.14 -15.63 -19.07
N VAL A 48 -12.93 -15.38 -18.58
CA VAL A 48 -12.06 -14.30 -19.04
C VAL A 48 -11.01 -14.92 -19.96
N ASN A 49 -10.95 -14.47 -21.20
CA ASN A 49 -9.97 -14.92 -22.17
C ASN A 49 -8.85 -13.88 -22.28
N TRP A 50 -7.61 -14.32 -22.28
CA TRP A 50 -6.43 -13.46 -22.38
C TRP A 50 -5.31 -14.19 -23.14
N ILE A 51 -4.27 -13.45 -23.54
CA ILE A 51 -3.10 -13.99 -24.21
C ILE A 51 -1.92 -13.84 -23.25
N ASP A 52 -1.17 -14.91 -23.03
CA ASP A 52 0.01 -14.85 -22.17
C ASP A 52 1.25 -14.29 -22.87
N GLY A 53 2.35 -14.16 -22.13
CA GLY A 53 3.61 -13.63 -22.66
C GLY A 53 4.25 -14.46 -23.78
N ASN A 54 3.75 -15.67 -24.04
CA ASN A 54 4.19 -16.55 -25.13
C ASN A 54 3.18 -16.59 -26.28
N GLU A 55 2.26 -15.63 -26.34
CA GLU A 55 1.19 -15.56 -27.33
C GLU A 55 0.18 -16.73 -27.27
N ILE A 56 0.15 -17.48 -26.17
CA ILE A 56 -0.79 -18.60 -25.99
C ILE A 56 -2.10 -18.07 -25.42
N LYS A 57 -3.21 -18.48 -26.04
CA LYS A 57 -4.56 -18.15 -25.57
C LYS A 57 -4.86 -18.91 -24.28
N GLN A 58 -5.17 -18.16 -23.24
CA GLN A 58 -5.57 -18.65 -21.93
C GLN A 58 -7.05 -18.35 -21.69
N SER A 59 -7.70 -19.18 -20.88
CA SER A 59 -9.08 -18.96 -20.43
C SER A 59 -9.19 -19.23 -18.94
N SER A 60 -9.84 -18.32 -18.21
CA SER A 60 -10.06 -18.46 -16.79
C SER A 60 -11.00 -19.62 -16.47
N LYS A 61 -10.99 -20.08 -15.22
CA LYS A 61 -12.13 -20.84 -14.67
C LYS A 61 -13.40 -19.97 -14.76
N PRO A 62 -14.60 -20.58 -14.84
CA PRO A 62 -15.85 -19.82 -14.79
C PRO A 62 -15.96 -19.05 -13.46
N ILE A 63 -16.10 -17.73 -13.54
CA ILE A 63 -16.17 -16.82 -12.39
C ILE A 63 -17.35 -15.85 -12.51
N ASN A 64 -17.75 -15.30 -11.37
CA ASN A 64 -18.59 -14.12 -11.25
C ASN A 64 -18.33 -13.45 -9.90
N TYR A 65 -19.03 -12.34 -9.62
CA TYR A 65 -18.92 -11.64 -8.35
C TYR A 65 -19.12 -12.56 -7.13
N LEU A 66 -20.12 -13.45 -7.14
CA LEU A 66 -20.46 -14.31 -6.00
C LEU A 66 -19.34 -15.30 -5.70
N ILE A 67 -18.71 -15.87 -6.74
CA ILE A 67 -17.58 -16.80 -6.61
C ILE A 67 -16.36 -16.10 -6.02
N ILE A 68 -16.00 -14.91 -6.54
CA ILE A 68 -14.88 -14.12 -6.04
C ILE A 68 -15.12 -13.69 -4.58
N ALA A 69 -16.32 -13.19 -4.28
CA ALA A 69 -16.68 -12.76 -2.93
C ALA A 69 -16.70 -13.91 -1.92
N LYS A 70 -17.14 -15.11 -2.35
CA LYS A 70 -17.07 -16.32 -1.53
C LYS A 70 -15.62 -16.70 -1.24
N TYR A 71 -14.77 -16.75 -2.28
CA TYR A 71 -13.35 -17.08 -2.15
C TYR A 71 -12.65 -16.14 -1.16
N ILE A 72 -12.81 -14.83 -1.33
CA ILE A 72 -12.19 -13.83 -0.45
C ILE A 72 -12.70 -13.98 0.99
N ARG A 73 -13.99 -14.29 1.19
CA ARG A 73 -14.54 -14.50 2.54
C ARG A 73 -13.94 -15.72 3.23
N GLU A 74 -13.75 -16.81 2.49
CA GLU A 74 -13.23 -18.07 3.01
C GLU A 74 -11.71 -18.05 3.22
N LYS A 75 -10.97 -17.40 2.32
CA LYS A 75 -9.51 -17.39 2.33
C LYS A 75 -8.92 -16.15 3.01
N GLY A 76 -9.64 -15.04 3.05
CA GLY A 76 -9.14 -13.76 3.55
C GLY A 76 -8.17 -13.03 2.59
N TYR A 77 -7.96 -13.56 1.39
CA TYR A 77 -7.17 -12.95 0.32
C TYR A 77 -7.73 -13.37 -1.04
N PHE A 78 -7.27 -12.72 -2.10
CA PHE A 78 -7.51 -13.09 -3.48
C PHE A 78 -6.25 -13.64 -4.14
N ASP A 79 -6.41 -14.66 -4.97
CA ASP A 79 -5.34 -15.25 -5.77
C ASP A 79 -5.85 -15.48 -7.20
N TYR A 80 -5.25 -14.75 -8.14
CA TYR A 80 -5.63 -14.77 -9.55
C TYR A 80 -5.23 -16.10 -10.23
N GLN A 81 -4.16 -16.75 -9.77
CA GLN A 81 -3.67 -18.00 -10.33
C GLN A 81 -4.65 -19.15 -10.07
N TYR A 82 -5.27 -19.17 -8.88
CA TYR A 82 -6.33 -20.13 -8.55
C TYR A 82 -7.47 -20.16 -9.58
N PHE A 83 -7.77 -19.01 -10.21
CA PHE A 83 -8.81 -18.86 -11.22
C PHE A 83 -8.29 -18.87 -12.68
N ASN A 84 -6.99 -19.06 -12.91
CA ASN A 84 -6.34 -18.91 -14.21
C ASN A 84 -6.62 -17.55 -14.89
N LEU A 85 -6.59 -16.48 -14.10
CA LEU A 85 -6.74 -15.12 -14.61
C LEU A 85 -5.38 -14.52 -14.98
N SER A 86 -5.36 -13.41 -15.74
CA SER A 86 -4.14 -12.62 -15.91
C SER A 86 -3.80 -11.88 -14.60
N PRO A 87 -2.53 -11.53 -14.34
CA PRO A 87 -2.16 -10.76 -13.15
C PRO A 87 -2.90 -9.42 -13.03
N LEU A 88 -3.30 -9.03 -11.81
CA LEU A 88 -3.80 -7.68 -11.54
C LEU A 88 -2.63 -6.78 -11.14
N GLU A 89 -2.14 -5.99 -12.07
CA GLU A 89 -1.04 -5.05 -11.81
C GLU A 89 -1.09 -3.84 -12.74
N CYS A 90 -0.38 -2.78 -12.36
CA CYS A 90 -0.02 -1.68 -13.21
C CYS A 90 1.49 -1.77 -13.45
N PHE A 91 1.92 -2.25 -14.62
CA PHE A 91 3.32 -2.56 -14.92
C PHE A 91 4.31 -1.47 -14.45
N TRP A 92 4.06 -0.21 -14.82
CA TRP A 92 5.00 0.87 -14.50
C TRP A 92 5.03 1.28 -13.02
N LEU A 93 4.02 0.90 -12.24
CA LEU A 93 3.87 1.27 -10.84
C LEU A 93 4.23 0.12 -9.89
N ASP A 94 3.87 -1.10 -10.29
CA ASP A 94 3.91 -2.31 -9.48
C ASP A 94 5.04 -3.28 -9.86
N THR A 95 5.60 -3.20 -11.07
CA THR A 95 6.72 -4.06 -11.45
C THR A 95 8.04 -3.44 -10.99
N SER A 96 8.99 -4.25 -10.54
CA SER A 96 10.32 -3.76 -10.13
C SER A 96 11.38 -4.73 -10.63
N LEU A 97 12.44 -4.21 -11.24
CA LEU A 97 13.66 -4.97 -11.42
C LEU A 97 14.34 -5.07 -10.05
N ASP A 98 14.39 -6.27 -9.50
CA ASP A 98 15.04 -6.57 -8.22
C ASP A 98 16.20 -7.53 -8.48
N ILE A 99 17.37 -6.96 -8.76
CA ILE A 99 18.60 -7.71 -9.07
C ILE A 99 19.64 -7.40 -8.01
N ALA A 100 20.24 -8.44 -7.44
CA ALA A 100 21.43 -8.34 -6.62
C ALA A 100 22.64 -8.89 -7.39
N VAL A 101 23.74 -8.15 -7.32
CA VAL A 101 25.04 -8.56 -7.86
C VAL A 101 26.02 -8.61 -6.68
N ASN A 102 26.79 -9.68 -6.60
CA ASN A 102 27.80 -9.90 -5.54
C ASN A 102 29.20 -10.09 -6.14
N TRP A 103 29.43 -9.53 -7.32
CA TRP A 103 30.69 -9.60 -8.03
C TRP A 103 31.04 -8.25 -8.64
N HIS A 104 32.34 -8.04 -8.79
CA HIS A 104 32.90 -7.04 -9.68
C HIS A 104 33.87 -7.75 -10.64
N LYS A 105 33.61 -7.60 -11.94
CA LYS A 105 34.45 -8.16 -13.00
C LYS A 105 34.77 -7.05 -13.99
N PHE A 106 36.04 -6.93 -14.35
CA PHE A 106 36.49 -5.94 -15.32
C PHE A 106 37.65 -6.50 -16.15
N ASP A 107 37.76 -6.00 -17.38
CA ASP A 107 38.91 -6.20 -18.24
C ASP A 107 39.86 -5.01 -18.03
N HIS A 108 41.15 -5.27 -17.79
CA HIS A 108 42.15 -4.23 -17.59
C HIS A 108 42.33 -3.31 -18.80
N THR A 109 41.86 -3.73 -19.97
CA THR A 109 41.93 -2.97 -21.23
C THR A 109 40.63 -2.23 -21.56
N ALA A 110 39.51 -2.55 -20.89
CA ALA A 110 38.23 -1.92 -21.14
C ALA A 110 38.00 -0.72 -20.20
N PRO A 111 37.33 0.36 -20.67
CA PRO A 111 37.07 1.54 -19.84
C PRO A 111 36.03 1.29 -18.74
N ASN A 112 35.23 0.23 -18.85
CA ASN A 112 34.15 -0.10 -17.91
C ASN A 112 34.21 -1.58 -17.50
N GLY A 113 33.87 -1.86 -16.23
CA GLY A 113 33.60 -3.21 -15.77
C GLY A 113 32.30 -3.77 -16.33
N LEU A 114 32.12 -5.09 -16.24
CA LEU A 114 30.84 -5.74 -16.55
C LEU A 114 29.74 -5.11 -15.68
N SER A 115 28.68 -4.63 -16.32
CA SER A 115 27.62 -3.87 -15.66
C SER A 115 26.24 -4.38 -16.02
N VAL A 116 25.33 -4.34 -15.04
CA VAL A 116 23.89 -4.50 -15.24
C VAL A 116 23.28 -3.14 -15.49
N PHE A 117 22.62 -2.99 -16.65
CA PHE A 117 21.84 -1.81 -16.99
C PHE A 117 20.37 -2.04 -16.59
N ASP A 118 19.81 -1.18 -15.74
CA ASP A 118 18.39 -1.20 -15.42
C ASP A 118 17.59 -0.50 -16.52
N GLY A 119 17.20 -1.27 -17.53
CA GLY A 119 16.31 -0.78 -18.59
C GLY A 119 14.84 -0.64 -18.18
N PHE A 120 14.45 -1.10 -16.98
CA PHE A 120 13.05 -1.02 -16.56
C PHE A 120 12.64 0.43 -16.30
N THR A 121 13.52 1.30 -15.80
CA THR A 121 13.16 2.72 -15.54
C THR A 121 12.60 3.42 -16.78
N LYS A 122 13.21 3.21 -17.95
CA LYS A 122 12.73 3.76 -19.23
C LYS A 122 11.43 3.11 -19.70
N GLN A 123 11.26 1.81 -19.50
CA GLN A 123 9.98 1.15 -19.80
C GLN A 123 8.84 1.67 -18.91
N GLN A 124 9.16 2.10 -17.67
CA GLN A 124 8.17 2.60 -16.72
C GLN A 124 7.85 4.08 -16.91
N PHE A 125 8.86 4.93 -17.12
CA PHE A 125 8.72 6.39 -17.16
C PHE A 125 8.97 7.00 -18.55
N GLY A 126 9.16 6.17 -19.56
CA GLY A 126 9.38 6.55 -20.96
C GLY A 126 10.84 6.82 -21.32
N GLU A 127 11.09 6.85 -22.62
CA GLU A 127 12.43 7.06 -23.21
C GLU A 127 13.05 8.43 -22.85
N LYS A 128 12.22 9.41 -22.48
CA LYS A 128 12.67 10.76 -22.09
C LYS A 128 13.15 10.83 -20.64
N TYR A 129 12.93 9.79 -19.84
CA TYR A 129 13.37 9.77 -18.45
C TYR A 129 14.91 9.80 -18.38
N PRO A 130 15.52 10.77 -17.69
CA PRO A 130 16.96 11.05 -17.85
C PRO A 130 17.87 10.15 -16.99
N ILE A 131 17.30 9.29 -16.14
CA ILE A 131 18.07 8.47 -15.20
C ILE A 131 18.19 7.06 -15.75
N GLU A 132 19.44 6.62 -15.92
CA GLU A 132 19.83 5.29 -16.36
C GLU A 132 20.63 4.61 -15.25
N PRO A 133 19.99 3.82 -14.38
CA PRO A 133 20.71 3.14 -13.30
C PRO A 133 21.63 2.06 -13.87
N ILE A 134 22.91 2.12 -13.51
CA ILE A 134 23.93 1.15 -13.90
C ILE A 134 24.60 0.60 -12.65
N MET A 135 24.68 -0.72 -12.54
CA MET A 135 25.33 -1.41 -11.43
C MET A 135 26.52 -2.22 -11.97
N SER A 136 27.73 -1.78 -11.65
CA SER A 136 28.98 -2.43 -12.08
C SER A 136 29.76 -3.09 -10.91
N ARG A 137 29.20 -3.03 -9.70
CA ARG A 137 29.80 -3.52 -8.45
C ARG A 137 28.76 -4.25 -7.61
N GLU A 138 29.23 -4.85 -6.52
CA GLU A 138 28.42 -5.49 -5.50
C GLU A 138 27.32 -4.54 -5.02
N GLY A 139 26.07 -4.96 -5.13
CA GLY A 139 24.94 -4.10 -4.86
C GLY A 139 23.61 -4.74 -5.20
N ARG A 140 22.56 -3.94 -5.08
CA ARG A 140 21.19 -4.32 -5.43
C ARG A 140 20.48 -3.15 -6.10
N SER A 141 19.79 -3.42 -7.20
CA SER A 141 18.95 -2.44 -7.89
C SER A 141 17.48 -2.69 -7.57
N PHE A 142 16.72 -1.59 -7.47
CA PHE A 142 15.26 -1.59 -7.39
C PHE A 142 14.74 -0.46 -8.27
N THR A 143 13.89 -0.78 -9.24
CA THR A 143 13.23 0.26 -10.07
C THR A 143 12.11 0.96 -9.29
N THR A 144 11.42 0.21 -8.43
CA THR A 144 10.47 0.74 -7.44
C THR A 144 10.48 -0.10 -6.17
N LEU A 145 10.10 0.51 -5.05
CA LEU A 145 9.96 -0.14 -3.76
C LEU A 145 8.51 -0.47 -3.39
N GLN A 146 7.51 -0.15 -4.22
CA GLN A 146 6.10 -0.34 -3.83
C GLN A 146 5.77 -1.80 -3.43
N PRO A 147 6.10 -2.83 -4.24
CA PRO A 147 5.78 -4.22 -3.89
C PRO A 147 6.50 -4.68 -2.62
N GLN A 148 7.78 -4.30 -2.48
CA GLN A 148 8.61 -4.62 -1.33
C GLN A 148 8.05 -3.97 -0.07
N LEU A 149 7.64 -2.69 -0.13
CA LEU A 149 7.01 -1.98 0.98
C LEU A 149 5.67 -2.58 1.36
N LEU A 150 4.77 -2.86 0.40
CA LEU A 150 3.48 -3.50 0.69
C LEU A 150 3.66 -4.84 1.42
N ASN A 151 4.57 -5.69 0.95
CA ASN A 151 4.87 -6.96 1.60
C ASN A 151 5.51 -6.78 2.98
N ARG A 152 6.45 -5.84 3.11
CA ARG A 152 7.12 -5.53 4.38
C ARG A 152 6.13 -5.00 5.41
N ILE A 153 5.30 -4.03 5.06
CA ILE A 153 4.27 -3.46 5.94
C ILE A 153 3.31 -4.54 6.42
N ARG A 154 2.83 -5.42 5.52
CA ARG A 154 2.01 -6.58 5.91
C ARG A 154 2.72 -7.46 6.93
N LYS A 155 3.96 -7.89 6.65
CA LYS A 155 4.74 -8.73 7.56
C LYS A 155 5.01 -8.07 8.91
N LEU A 156 5.34 -6.77 8.91
CA LEU A 156 5.57 -5.99 10.13
C LEU A 156 4.30 -5.89 10.97
N ARG A 157 3.16 -5.61 10.33
CA ARG A 157 1.87 -5.58 10.99
C ARG A 157 1.54 -6.93 11.62
N ASP A 158 1.71 -8.01 10.87
CA ASP A 158 1.47 -9.36 11.38
C ASP A 158 2.40 -9.70 12.55
N ARG A 159 3.67 -9.30 12.47
CA ARG A 159 4.64 -9.49 13.56
C ARG A 159 4.22 -8.74 14.82
N LEU A 160 3.86 -7.46 14.71
CA LEU A 160 3.44 -6.63 15.86
C LEU A 160 2.21 -7.21 16.57
N ILE A 161 1.22 -7.71 15.81
CA ILE A 161 0.02 -8.33 16.37
C ILE A 161 0.36 -9.67 17.01
N ASN A 162 1.09 -10.53 16.29
CA ASN A 162 1.40 -11.88 16.76
C ASN A 162 2.36 -11.92 17.93
N ASN A 163 3.24 -10.91 18.06
CA ASN A 163 4.18 -10.74 19.15
C ASN A 163 3.73 -9.68 20.16
N SER A 164 2.42 -9.40 20.22
CA SER A 164 1.88 -8.36 21.11
C SER A 164 2.02 -8.65 22.59
N GLN A 165 2.52 -9.83 22.98
CA GLN A 165 2.84 -10.13 24.37
C GLN A 165 4.11 -9.41 24.89
N VAL A 166 5.01 -9.01 23.99
CA VAL A 166 6.23 -8.21 24.29
C VAL A 166 6.04 -6.73 23.93
N ILE A 167 4.81 -6.22 24.01
CA ILE A 167 4.45 -4.88 23.51
C ILE A 167 5.11 -3.71 24.25
N VAL A 168 5.60 -3.96 25.46
CA VAL A 168 6.32 -2.97 26.28
C VAL A 168 7.82 -2.95 26.00
N ASP A 169 8.31 -3.84 25.13
CA ASP A 169 9.72 -3.93 24.78
C ASP A 169 10.10 -2.89 23.71
N ASP A 170 11.34 -2.39 23.78
CA ASP A 170 11.88 -1.39 22.85
C ASP A 170 11.79 -1.87 21.39
N ASP A 171 12.12 -3.13 21.12
CA ASP A 171 12.09 -3.72 19.77
C ASP A 171 10.68 -3.68 19.18
N TRP A 172 9.65 -3.95 19.99
CA TRP A 172 8.26 -3.86 19.54
C TRP A 172 7.89 -2.41 19.18
N PHE A 173 8.33 -1.43 19.99
CA PHE A 173 8.13 -0.02 19.69
C PHE A 173 8.86 0.43 18.41
N PHE A 174 10.11 0.02 18.20
CA PHE A 174 10.86 0.34 16.98
C PHE A 174 10.25 -0.31 15.73
N ASP A 175 9.66 -1.50 15.88
CA ASP A 175 8.88 -2.14 14.83
C ASP A 175 7.61 -1.35 14.48
N LEU A 176 6.89 -0.83 15.48
CA LEU A 176 5.75 0.05 15.28
C LEU A 176 6.16 1.34 14.56
N ARG A 177 7.26 1.97 14.99
CA ARG A 177 7.84 3.15 14.33
C ARG A 177 8.20 2.85 12.87
N SER A 178 8.76 1.68 12.60
CA SER A 178 9.10 1.24 11.25
C SER A 178 7.85 1.00 10.39
N LEU A 179 6.82 0.35 10.94
CA LEU A 179 5.54 0.12 10.27
C LEU A 179 4.91 1.44 9.80
N ILE A 180 4.84 2.43 10.70
CA ILE A 180 4.28 3.75 10.40
C ILE A 180 5.13 4.44 9.31
N SER A 181 6.45 4.42 9.45
CA SER A 181 7.36 5.07 8.50
C SER A 181 7.25 4.47 7.10
N ASP A 182 7.28 3.14 6.99
CA ASP A 182 7.16 2.43 5.72
C ASP A 182 5.80 2.71 5.05
N THR A 183 4.74 2.82 5.84
CA THR A 183 3.38 3.18 5.38
C THR A 183 3.33 4.58 4.78
N ILE A 184 3.96 5.57 5.42
CA ILE A 184 4.05 6.93 4.88
C ILE A 184 4.90 6.96 3.61
N SER A 185 6.06 6.30 3.62
CA SER A 185 6.95 6.21 2.46
C SER A 185 6.26 5.61 1.24
N LEU A 186 5.43 4.58 1.42
CA LEU A 186 4.67 3.97 0.32
C LEU A 186 3.78 4.99 -0.41
N VAL A 187 3.09 5.87 0.32
CA VAL A 187 2.25 6.92 -0.28
C VAL A 187 3.09 8.00 -0.96
N GLU A 188 4.17 8.45 -0.32
CA GLU A 188 5.04 9.49 -0.91
C GLU A 188 5.75 9.01 -2.18
N ILE A 189 6.19 7.74 -2.21
CA ILE A 189 6.77 7.12 -3.40
C ILE A 189 5.73 7.05 -4.51
N THR A 190 4.49 6.66 -4.19
CA THR A 190 3.39 6.60 -5.18
C THR A 190 3.14 7.96 -5.83
N LEU A 191 2.98 9.02 -5.04
CA LEU A 191 2.79 10.38 -5.56
C LEU A 191 3.98 10.87 -6.39
N THR A 192 5.18 10.50 -5.98
CA THR A 192 6.42 10.83 -6.71
C THR A 192 6.47 10.13 -8.07
N GLN A 193 6.11 8.85 -8.12
CA GLN A 193 6.03 8.10 -9.37
C GLN A 193 4.94 8.65 -10.30
N PHE A 194 3.80 9.10 -9.76
CA PHE A 194 2.77 9.79 -10.55
C PHE A 194 3.30 11.06 -11.20
N TYR A 195 4.00 11.89 -10.43
CA TYR A 195 4.62 13.10 -10.93
C TYR A 195 5.63 12.80 -12.06
N ILE A 196 6.54 11.85 -11.85
CA ILE A 196 7.57 11.47 -12.83
C ILE A 196 6.92 10.91 -14.09
N LYS A 197 5.92 10.04 -13.95
CA LYS A 197 5.20 9.47 -15.09
C LYS A 197 4.51 10.57 -15.90
N ALA A 198 3.86 11.53 -15.24
CA ALA A 198 3.25 12.68 -15.93
C ALA A 198 4.28 13.56 -16.66
N GLU A 199 5.47 13.76 -16.07
CA GLU A 199 6.54 14.58 -16.64
C GLU A 199 7.14 13.97 -17.91
N TYR A 200 7.46 12.68 -17.90
CA TYR A 200 8.27 12.04 -18.94
C TYR A 200 7.50 11.16 -19.92
N ASP A 201 6.37 10.59 -19.49
CA ASP A 201 5.53 9.68 -20.30
C ASP A 201 4.06 9.71 -19.86
N PRO A 202 3.37 10.86 -20.06
CA PRO A 202 2.02 11.05 -19.58
C PRO A 202 1.05 10.06 -20.23
N LEU A 203 0.16 9.47 -19.42
CA LEU A 203 -0.94 8.66 -19.92
C LEU A 203 -1.96 9.52 -20.68
N PRO A 204 -2.86 8.91 -21.49
CA PRO A 204 -3.92 9.66 -22.14
C PRO A 204 -4.73 10.50 -21.15
N ASN A 205 -4.96 11.77 -21.49
CA ASN A 205 -5.61 12.79 -20.67
C ASN A 205 -4.81 13.30 -19.47
N TRP A 206 -3.56 12.85 -19.26
CA TRP A 206 -2.68 13.47 -18.28
C TRP A 206 -2.04 14.73 -18.86
N THR A 207 -1.97 15.78 -18.06
CA THR A 207 -1.28 17.02 -18.37
C THR A 207 -0.13 17.23 -17.40
N PHE A 208 0.96 17.84 -17.89
CA PHE A 208 2.09 18.22 -17.05
C PHE A 208 2.47 19.66 -17.35
N ASP A 209 2.34 20.49 -16.33
CA ASP A 209 2.77 21.89 -16.34
C ASP A 209 3.58 22.14 -15.07
N ILE A 210 4.89 22.37 -15.25
CA ILE A 210 5.83 22.59 -14.15
C ILE A 210 5.51 23.86 -13.35
N GLU A 211 4.90 24.88 -13.95
CA GLU A 211 4.55 26.12 -13.24
C GLU A 211 3.35 25.89 -12.31
N VAL A 212 2.42 25.02 -12.73
CA VAL A 212 1.23 24.67 -11.95
C VAL A 212 1.52 23.61 -10.88
N LEU A 213 2.22 22.54 -11.24
CA LEU A 213 2.57 21.46 -10.33
C LEU A 213 3.72 21.86 -9.39
N GLY A 214 4.64 22.67 -9.92
CA GLY A 214 5.86 23.11 -9.29
C GLY A 214 6.87 21.99 -9.07
N LYS A 215 8.05 22.32 -8.52
CA LYS A 215 9.16 21.37 -8.32
C LYS A 215 8.74 20.16 -7.48
N ARG A 216 9.24 18.98 -7.86
CA ARG A 216 9.01 17.69 -7.17
C ARG A 216 9.46 17.67 -5.70
N HIS A 217 10.61 18.28 -5.41
CA HIS A 217 11.27 18.20 -4.09
C HIS A 217 10.89 19.38 -3.18
N GLY A 218 11.01 19.16 -1.86
CA GLY A 218 10.80 20.22 -0.85
C GLY A 218 9.35 20.68 -0.68
N ARG A 219 8.37 19.89 -1.16
CA ARG A 219 6.95 20.23 -1.07
C ARG A 219 6.26 19.57 0.10
N LYS A 220 5.24 20.26 0.61
CA LYS A 220 4.34 19.71 1.62
C LYS A 220 3.52 18.60 1.00
N PHE A 221 3.11 17.64 1.81
CA PHE A 221 2.30 16.51 1.36
C PHE A 221 0.97 16.95 0.71
N ASP A 222 0.33 17.98 1.25
CA ASP A 222 -0.94 18.49 0.71
C ASP A 222 -0.77 19.04 -0.72
N ASP A 223 0.39 19.64 -1.02
CA ASP A 223 0.75 20.06 -2.38
C ASP A 223 0.93 18.85 -3.30
N LYS A 224 1.54 17.77 -2.80
CA LYS A 224 1.75 16.53 -3.56
C LYS A 224 0.43 15.82 -3.86
N ILE A 225 -0.52 15.80 -2.92
CA ILE A 225 -1.88 15.28 -3.17
C ILE A 225 -2.56 16.06 -4.30
N ASN A 226 -2.40 17.39 -4.31
CA ASN A 226 -2.99 18.25 -5.33
C ASN A 226 -2.43 17.99 -6.74
N TRP A 227 -1.28 17.31 -6.88
CA TRP A 227 -0.79 16.88 -8.19
C TRP A 227 -1.80 15.97 -8.89
N ILE A 228 -2.53 15.12 -8.17
CA ILE A 228 -3.53 14.21 -8.78
C ILE A 228 -4.55 15.01 -9.60
N TYR A 229 -5.15 16.03 -8.98
CA TYR A 229 -6.10 16.91 -9.68
C TYR A 229 -5.43 17.72 -10.79
N LYS A 230 -4.23 18.25 -10.55
CA LYS A 230 -3.51 19.05 -11.55
C LYS A 230 -3.10 18.25 -12.79
N ILE A 231 -2.78 16.96 -12.63
CA ILE A 231 -2.39 16.07 -13.71
C ILE A 231 -3.61 15.54 -14.48
N THR A 232 -4.71 15.25 -13.78
CA THR A 232 -5.81 14.43 -14.36
C THR A 232 -7.15 15.16 -14.46
N GLY A 233 -7.31 16.29 -13.77
CA GLY A 233 -8.60 16.95 -13.55
C GLY A 233 -9.52 16.23 -12.55
N ASN A 234 -9.14 15.06 -12.03
CA ASN A 234 -9.98 14.27 -11.14
C ASN A 234 -9.76 14.63 -9.67
N HIS A 235 -10.84 14.77 -8.91
CA HIS A 235 -10.77 14.90 -7.46
C HIS A 235 -10.53 13.54 -6.80
N LEU A 236 -9.62 13.52 -5.82
CA LEU A 236 -9.23 12.33 -5.09
C LEU A 236 -10.39 11.66 -4.33
N LYS A 237 -11.34 12.41 -3.76
CA LYS A 237 -12.47 11.85 -2.97
C LYS A 237 -12.02 10.87 -1.86
N ALA A 238 -10.97 11.24 -1.11
CA ALA A 238 -10.38 10.42 -0.05
C ALA A 238 -10.70 10.90 1.38
N GLU A 239 -11.77 11.66 1.57
CA GLU A 239 -12.16 12.28 2.85
C GLU A 239 -12.29 11.25 3.98
N LYS A 240 -12.68 10.02 3.64
CA LYS A 240 -12.80 8.91 4.58
C LYS A 240 -11.46 8.39 5.11
N PHE A 241 -10.41 8.37 4.27
CA PHE A 241 -9.15 7.68 4.57
C PHE A 241 -8.01 8.64 4.92
N LEU A 242 -8.11 9.89 4.46
CA LEU A 242 -7.12 10.93 4.73
C LEU A 242 -6.88 11.20 6.23
N PRO A 243 -7.90 11.18 7.13
CA PRO A 243 -7.67 11.39 8.56
C PRO A 243 -6.72 10.36 9.19
N SER A 244 -6.85 9.08 8.83
CA SER A 244 -5.96 8.01 9.30
C SER A 244 -4.54 8.22 8.82
N PHE A 245 -4.35 8.60 7.55
CA PHE A 245 -3.03 8.91 7.02
C PHE A 245 -2.40 10.14 7.68
N THR A 246 -3.16 11.22 7.86
CA THR A 246 -2.68 12.44 8.55
C THR A 246 -2.25 12.13 9.97
N LYS A 247 -3.02 11.31 10.71
CA LYS A 247 -2.64 10.85 12.05
C LYS A 247 -1.32 10.07 12.04
N LEU A 248 -1.14 9.16 11.09
CA LEU A 248 0.12 8.42 10.94
C LEU A 248 1.30 9.33 10.59
N ARG A 249 1.08 10.38 9.79
CA ARG A 249 2.11 11.37 9.43
C ARG A 249 2.56 12.19 10.63
N GLU A 250 1.61 12.64 11.46
CA GLU A 250 1.88 13.34 12.72
C GLU A 250 2.67 12.45 13.69
N LEU A 251 2.24 11.19 13.85
CA LEU A 251 2.95 10.19 14.66
C LEU A 251 4.37 9.92 14.14
N ARG A 252 4.54 9.73 12.82
CA ARG A 252 5.86 9.56 12.20
C ARG A 252 6.78 10.72 12.54
N ASN A 253 6.30 11.96 12.42
CA ASN A 253 7.11 13.14 12.71
C ASN A 253 7.48 13.19 14.20
N HIS A 254 6.53 12.92 15.10
CA HIS A 254 6.81 12.85 16.52
C HIS A 254 7.82 11.74 16.87
N PHE A 255 7.68 10.52 16.32
CA PHE A 255 8.63 9.42 16.58
C PHE A 255 10.02 9.67 15.98
N MET A 256 10.12 10.46 14.92
CA MET A 256 11.40 10.77 14.27
C MET A 256 12.15 11.92 14.94
N HIS A 257 11.42 12.95 15.39
CA HIS A 257 12.00 14.15 15.97
C HIS A 257 11.94 14.19 17.50
N PHE A 258 11.12 13.34 18.10
CA PHE A 258 10.83 13.31 19.53
C PHE A 258 10.50 14.72 20.07
N ASP A 259 9.62 15.41 19.35
CA ASP A 259 9.16 16.77 19.65
C ASP A 259 7.62 16.77 19.82
N PRO A 260 7.11 17.10 21.02
CA PRO A 260 7.86 17.41 22.24
C PRO A 260 8.57 16.17 22.83
N PRO A 261 9.55 16.34 23.76
CA PRO A 261 10.43 15.25 24.23
C PRO A 261 9.76 14.37 25.29
N SER A 262 8.54 13.93 25.01
CA SER A 262 7.76 13.06 25.88
C SER A 262 6.76 12.27 25.05
N LEU A 263 6.67 10.97 25.31
CA LEU A 263 5.76 10.07 24.62
C LEU A 263 5.27 9.03 25.62
N ILE A 264 3.96 8.93 25.76
CA ILE A 264 3.27 7.82 26.42
C ILE A 264 2.56 7.08 25.30
N ILE A 265 2.47 5.75 25.31
CA ILE A 265 1.68 5.02 24.31
C ILE A 265 0.86 3.98 25.05
N THR A 266 -0.46 4.06 24.92
CA THR A 266 -1.32 2.97 25.38
C THR A 266 -1.40 1.89 24.30
N ILE A 267 -1.56 0.63 24.71
CA ILE A 267 -1.73 -0.49 23.77
C ILE A 267 -2.98 -0.29 22.90
N GLU A 268 -4.02 0.33 23.45
CA GLU A 268 -5.23 0.70 22.71
C GLU A 268 -4.93 1.68 21.57
N GLU A 269 -4.17 2.74 21.82
CA GLU A 269 -3.77 3.68 20.79
C GLU A 269 -2.90 3.02 19.72
N ALA A 270 -1.93 2.21 20.12
CA ALA A 270 -1.09 1.47 19.19
C ALA A 270 -1.93 0.54 18.28
N THR A 271 -2.95 -0.12 18.85
CA THR A 271 -3.90 -0.94 18.10
C THR A 271 -4.67 -0.10 17.05
N ILE A 272 -5.12 1.11 17.42
CA ILE A 272 -5.77 2.04 16.49
C ILE A 272 -4.82 2.41 15.34
N TRP A 273 -3.56 2.74 15.65
CA TRP A 273 -2.56 3.13 14.65
C TRP A 273 -2.25 1.98 13.68
N ILE A 274 -2.16 0.75 14.18
CA ILE A 274 -2.01 -0.48 13.37
C ILE A 274 -3.19 -0.65 12.39
N ASN A 275 -4.39 -0.18 12.74
CA ASN A 275 -5.55 -0.21 11.84
C ASN A 275 -5.58 0.96 10.84
N CYS A 276 -5.05 2.14 11.20
CA CYS A 276 -4.87 3.27 10.29
C CYS A 276 -3.97 2.91 9.08
N VAL A 277 -3.08 1.92 9.24
CA VAL A 277 -2.24 1.40 8.16
C VAL A 277 -3.10 0.79 7.03
N ILE A 278 -4.18 0.07 7.36
CA ILE A 278 -5.09 -0.49 6.36
C ILE A 278 -5.86 0.64 5.64
N ASP A 279 -6.26 1.69 6.35
CA ASP A 279 -6.92 2.86 5.73
C ASP A 279 -6.01 3.55 4.71
N THR A 280 -4.70 3.56 4.96
CA THR A 280 -3.72 4.06 3.99
C THR A 280 -3.69 3.22 2.70
N GLY A 281 -3.95 1.92 2.80
CA GLY A 281 -4.15 1.08 1.61
C GLY A 281 -5.36 1.51 0.79
N PHE A 282 -6.47 1.87 1.44
CA PHE A 282 -7.63 2.44 0.74
C PHE A 282 -7.34 3.81 0.14
N LEU A 283 -6.56 4.66 0.82
CA LEU A 283 -6.08 5.92 0.26
C LEU A 283 -5.32 5.70 -1.05
N LEU A 284 -4.39 4.73 -1.09
CA LEU A 284 -3.64 4.38 -2.30
C LEU A 284 -4.55 3.90 -3.43
N ILE A 285 -5.56 3.08 -3.12
CA ILE A 285 -6.56 2.64 -4.10
C ILE A 285 -7.30 3.85 -4.66
N THR A 286 -7.77 4.75 -3.79
CA THR A 286 -8.47 5.97 -4.19
C THR A 286 -7.59 6.91 -5.01
N MET A 287 -6.29 7.01 -4.68
CA MET A 287 -5.30 7.74 -5.49
C MET A 287 -5.15 7.14 -6.89
N ARG A 288 -5.05 5.81 -7.00
CA ARG A 288 -4.97 5.12 -8.28
C ARG A 288 -6.25 5.31 -9.12
N ASP A 289 -7.42 5.23 -8.49
CA ASP A 289 -8.70 5.48 -9.16
C ASP A 289 -8.76 6.90 -9.75
N ALA A 290 -8.33 7.92 -8.98
CA ALA A 290 -8.30 9.31 -9.43
C ALA A 290 -7.27 9.53 -10.56
N MET A 291 -6.15 8.79 -10.53
CA MET A 291 -5.16 8.78 -11.62
C MET A 291 -5.61 7.99 -12.85
N GLY A 292 -6.71 7.24 -12.77
CA GLY A 292 -7.18 6.39 -13.86
C GLY A 292 -6.31 5.15 -14.09
N VAL A 293 -5.63 4.66 -13.05
CA VAL A 293 -4.70 3.51 -13.14
C VAL A 293 -5.21 2.30 -12.36
N SER A 294 -4.84 1.10 -12.78
CA SER A 294 -5.26 -0.14 -12.12
C SER A 294 -4.66 -0.28 -10.72
N SER A 295 -5.44 -0.86 -9.81
CA SER A 295 -4.91 -1.38 -8.54
C SER A 295 -4.10 -2.66 -8.77
N SER A 296 -3.23 -3.02 -7.83
CA SER A 296 -2.51 -4.30 -7.86
C SER A 296 -3.07 -5.32 -6.90
N LEU A 297 -2.84 -6.59 -7.20
CA LEU A 297 -3.16 -7.71 -6.31
C LEU A 297 -2.56 -7.52 -4.92
N ALA A 298 -1.31 -7.07 -4.83
CA ALA A 298 -0.63 -6.81 -3.57
C ALA A 298 -1.39 -5.77 -2.73
N LEU A 299 -1.84 -4.67 -3.35
CA LEU A 299 -2.61 -3.62 -2.68
C LEU A 299 -4.02 -4.08 -2.28
N LEU A 300 -4.70 -4.85 -3.15
CA LEU A 300 -6.02 -5.40 -2.84
C LEU A 300 -5.96 -6.41 -1.67
N ASN A 301 -4.94 -7.28 -1.66
CA ASN A 301 -4.72 -8.21 -0.55
C ASN A 301 -4.26 -7.50 0.73
N PHE A 302 -3.53 -6.38 0.59
CA PHE A 302 -3.13 -5.57 1.72
C PHE A 302 -4.35 -5.01 2.49
N VAL A 303 -5.37 -4.52 1.78
CA VAL A 303 -6.58 -3.99 2.43
C VAL A 303 -7.57 -5.05 2.90
N LEU A 304 -7.40 -6.31 2.48
CA LEU A 304 -8.18 -7.47 2.94
C LEU A 304 -7.75 -8.02 4.31
N GLN A 305 -6.67 -7.47 4.88
CA GLN A 305 -6.23 -7.83 6.22
C GLN A 305 -7.32 -7.50 7.25
N LYS A 306 -7.44 -8.37 8.27
CA LYS A 306 -8.39 -8.17 9.37
C LYS A 306 -7.94 -7.03 10.28
N ASP A 307 -8.89 -6.34 10.89
CA ASP A 307 -8.63 -5.33 11.91
C ASP A 307 -7.93 -5.95 13.13
N ALA A 308 -7.03 -5.20 13.75
CA ALA A 308 -6.45 -5.50 15.05
C ALA A 308 -7.41 -5.04 16.15
N VAL A 309 -7.53 -5.83 17.21
CA VAL A 309 -8.40 -5.57 18.35
C VAL A 309 -7.57 -5.68 19.61
N PHE A 310 -7.75 -4.74 20.53
CA PHE A 310 -7.11 -4.78 21.82
C PHE A 310 -7.78 -5.85 22.69
N ASN A 311 -6.96 -6.76 23.21
CA ASN A 311 -7.38 -7.88 24.02
C ASN A 311 -6.73 -7.74 25.40
N PRO A 312 -7.45 -7.21 26.40
CA PRO A 312 -6.87 -7.02 27.71
C PRO A 312 -6.81 -8.31 28.50
N GLU A 313 -5.96 -8.34 29.52
CA GLU A 313 -6.01 -9.45 30.47
C GLU A 313 -7.36 -9.46 31.21
N PRO A 314 -7.86 -10.64 31.61
CA PRO A 314 -9.16 -10.77 32.26
C PRO A 314 -9.34 -9.86 33.48
N HIS A 315 -8.27 -9.65 34.25
CA HIS A 315 -8.29 -8.80 35.45
C HIS A 315 -8.29 -7.30 35.14
N PHE A 316 -8.01 -6.90 33.89
CA PHE A 316 -8.12 -5.53 33.39
C PHE A 316 -9.36 -5.29 32.52
N ALA A 317 -10.30 -6.22 32.47
CA ALA A 317 -11.49 -6.13 31.61
C ALA A 317 -12.42 -4.95 31.97
N GLN A 318 -12.39 -4.47 33.22
CA GLN A 318 -13.25 -3.38 33.72
C GLN A 318 -12.56 -2.01 33.77
N ARG A 319 -11.52 -1.79 32.95
CA ARG A 319 -10.86 -0.48 32.90
C ARG A 319 -11.77 0.62 32.35
N LEU A 320 -11.40 1.86 32.63
CA LEU A 320 -12.00 3.02 31.98
C LEU A 320 -11.67 3.01 30.48
N PRO A 321 -12.63 3.35 29.61
CA PRO A 321 -12.36 3.56 28.19
C PRO A 321 -11.39 4.72 27.97
N LEU A 322 -10.55 4.60 26.94
CA LEU A 322 -9.64 5.67 26.53
C LEU A 322 -10.38 7.01 26.35
N GLY A 323 -9.84 8.05 26.97
CA GLY A 323 -10.26 9.44 26.78
C GLY A 323 -11.52 9.83 27.57
N ILE A 324 -11.87 9.08 28.61
CA ILE A 324 -12.92 9.46 29.57
C ILE A 324 -12.28 10.05 30.84
N GLY A 325 -12.66 11.29 31.18
CA GLY A 325 -12.20 11.98 32.38
C GLY A 325 -10.74 12.46 32.30
N ASN A 326 -10.00 12.34 33.40
CA ASN A 326 -8.60 12.76 33.54
C ASN A 326 -7.59 11.61 33.42
N ALA A 327 -8.05 10.40 33.07
CA ALA A 327 -7.26 9.18 33.22
C ALA A 327 -6.19 8.98 32.13
N ASP A 328 -6.31 9.66 30.98
CA ASP A 328 -5.47 9.37 29.81
C ASP A 328 -4.85 10.60 29.18
N TYR A 329 -3.55 10.51 28.94
CA TYR A 329 -2.83 11.40 28.04
C TYR A 329 -3.03 10.91 26.59
N LYS A 330 -3.66 11.71 25.71
CA LYS A 330 -3.72 11.38 24.28
C LYS A 330 -2.37 11.68 23.65
N SER A 331 -1.57 10.65 23.46
CA SER A 331 -0.18 10.64 22.99
C SER A 331 0.08 11.42 21.70
N SER A 332 -0.95 11.57 20.88
CA SER A 332 -0.89 12.24 19.58
C SER A 332 -1.56 13.62 19.55
N ASN A 333 -2.19 14.07 20.63
CA ASN A 333 -2.95 15.32 20.65
C ASN A 333 -2.30 16.34 21.58
N TRP A 334 -1.36 17.11 21.05
CA TRP A 334 -0.75 18.22 21.75
C TRP A 334 -1.68 19.44 21.72
N PRO A 335 -1.79 20.21 22.82
CA PRO A 335 -2.56 21.44 22.82
C PRO A 335 -1.99 22.39 21.75
N ARG A 336 -2.81 22.73 20.75
CA ARG A 336 -2.50 23.79 19.80
C ARG A 336 -2.60 25.11 20.55
N LYS A 337 -1.46 25.75 20.80
CA LYS A 337 -1.45 27.14 21.26
C LYS A 337 -1.87 28.07 20.14
#